data_AF-A0A9N8QJY9-F1
#
_entry.id   AF-A0A9N8QJY9-F1
#
_cell.length_a   1.000
_cell.length_b   1.000
_cell.length_c   1.000
_cell.angle_alpha   90.00
_cell.angle_beta   90.00
_cell.angle_gamma   90.00
#
_symmetry.space_group_name_H-M   'P 1'
#
loop_
_entity.id
_entity.type
_entity.pdbx_description
1 polymer ?
#
loop_
_entity_poly.entity_id
_entity_poly.type
_entity_poly.pdbx_seq_one_letter_code
_entity_poly.pdbx_strand_id
1 'polypeptide(L)'
;WRSRGEGRDIQFAEALAIEIGLLHVLSTGIRSAALIVYTDNTGVQFGVPRGRMRNAAATTVIERIHALQVKHDILVHTKRVTSADNPADEPSRGVIQQPLLPSIVLPEHVASELCGPQSTARSSGR
;
A
#
# COMPACT_ATOMS: atom_id res chain seq x y z
N TRP A 1 13.96 -3.80 1.20
CA TRP A 1 13.72 -2.36 1.45
C TRP A 1 14.78 -1.80 2.37
N ARG A 2 15.74 -1.02 1.85
CA ARG A 2 16.67 -0.23 2.68
C ARG A 2 16.07 1.17 2.79
N SER A 3 15.91 1.65 4.03
CA SER A 3 15.55 3.03 4.37
C SER A 3 16.33 4.00 3.47
N ARG A 4 15.66 4.57 2.47
CA ARG A 4 16.11 5.79 1.81
C ARG A 4 15.42 6.91 2.57
N GLY A 5 16.24 7.73 3.22
CA GLY A 5 15.80 8.71 4.22
C GLY A 5 14.61 9.52 3.72
N GLU A 6 13.51 9.46 4.49
CA GLU A 6 12.23 10.20 4.39
C GLU A 6 11.11 9.47 5.16
N GLY A 7 11.38 8.32 5.80
CA GLY A 7 10.35 7.53 6.47
C GLY A 7 9.60 6.58 5.53
N ARG A 8 10.11 6.31 4.33
CA ARG A 8 9.58 5.29 3.41
C ARG A 8 10.11 3.90 3.77
N ASP A 9 9.86 3.48 5.01
CA ASP A 9 10.26 2.17 5.52
C ASP A 9 9.23 1.08 5.20
N ILE A 10 9.37 -0.09 5.82
CA ILE A 10 8.46 -1.21 5.63
C ILE A 10 7.01 -0.86 6.03
N GLN A 11 6.79 -0.04 7.05
CA GLN A 11 5.44 0.36 7.46
C GLN A 11 4.76 1.21 6.40
N PHE A 12 5.52 2.11 5.77
CA PHE A 12 5.04 2.88 4.64
C PHE A 12 4.71 2.00 3.43
N ALA A 13 5.62 1.10 3.05
CA ALA A 13 5.42 0.22 1.89
C ALA A 13 4.18 -0.68 2.07
N GLU A 14 3.98 -1.24 3.26
CA GLU A 14 2.81 -2.05 3.57
C GLU A 14 1.51 -1.25 3.55
N ALA A 15 1.50 -0.03 4.12
CA ALA A 15 0.34 0.85 4.05
C ALA A 15 0.02 1.22 2.59
N LEU A 16 1.03 1.52 1.77
CA LEU A 16 0.86 1.85 0.35
C LEU A 16 0.32 0.65 -0.44
N ALA A 17 0.77 -0.56 -0.12
CA ALA A 17 0.23 -1.78 -0.72
C ALA A 17 -1.28 -1.94 -0.45
N ILE A 18 -1.75 -1.57 0.75
CA ILE A 18 -3.19 -1.56 1.06
C ILE A 18 -3.93 -0.52 0.20
N GLU A 19 -3.42 0.70 0.08
CA GLU A 19 -4.04 1.73 -0.76
C GLU A 19 -4.15 1.27 -2.23
N ILE A 20 -3.09 0.67 -2.77
CA ILE A 20 -3.08 0.12 -4.15
C ILE A 20 -4.09 -1.03 -4.29
N GLY A 21 -4.12 -1.97 -3.34
CA GLY A 21 -5.09 -3.06 -3.34
C GLY A 21 -6.53 -2.55 -3.27
N LEU A 22 -6.78 -1.50 -2.49
CA LEU A 22 -8.08 -0.86 -2.39
C LEU A 22 -8.50 -0.19 -3.71
N LEU A 23 -7.59 0.56 -4.34
CA LEU A 23 -7.83 1.15 -5.66
C LEU A 23 -8.15 0.08 -6.71
N HIS A 24 -7.49 -1.07 -6.64
CA HIS A 24 -7.76 -2.20 -7.51
C HIS A 24 -9.18 -2.76 -7.30
N VAL A 25 -9.58 -3.04 -6.06
CA VAL A 25 -10.95 -3.46 -5.72
C VAL A 25 -11.98 -2.43 -6.18
N LEU A 26 -11.70 -1.14 -5.96
CA LEU A 26 -12.61 -0.07 -6.36
C LEU A 26 -12.75 0.06 -7.89
N SER A 27 -11.71 -0.30 -8.65
CA SER A 27 -11.74 -0.29 -10.12
C SER A 27 -12.68 -1.34 -10.71
N THR A 28 -13.00 -2.40 -9.96
CA THR A 28 -13.97 -3.43 -10.38
C THR A 28 -15.42 -3.01 -10.15
N GLY A 29 -15.66 -1.81 -9.62
CA GLY A 29 -17.00 -1.29 -9.34
C GLY A 29 -17.58 -1.64 -7.97
N ILE A 30 -16.83 -2.33 -7.10
CA ILE A 30 -17.28 -2.66 -5.73
C ILE A 30 -17.48 -1.39 -4.90
N ARG A 31 -18.66 -1.25 -4.28
CA ARG A 31 -19.06 -0.15 -3.37
C ARG A 31 -19.93 -0.73 -2.24
N SER A 32 -20.16 0.01 -1.16
CA SER A 32 -21.05 -0.40 -0.05
C SER A 32 -20.68 -1.78 0.51
N ALA A 33 -19.39 -1.99 0.79
CA ALA A 33 -18.83 -3.31 1.13
C ALA A 33 -17.82 -3.24 2.28
N ALA A 34 -17.73 -4.33 3.05
CA ALA A 34 -16.65 -4.54 4.00
C ALA A 34 -15.56 -5.43 3.38
N LEU A 35 -14.32 -4.99 3.48
CA LEU A 35 -13.14 -5.66 2.95
C LEU A 35 -12.24 -6.09 4.11
N ILE A 36 -11.73 -7.32 4.03
CA ILE A 36 -10.72 -7.81 4.97
C ILE A 36 -9.37 -7.79 4.27
N VAL A 37 -8.44 -7.03 4.82
CA VAL A 37 -7.03 -7.00 4.44
C VAL A 37 -6.27 -7.92 5.37
N TYR A 38 -5.70 -8.98 4.82
CA TYR A 38 -4.78 -9.86 5.55
C TYR A 38 -3.37 -9.25 5.54
N THR A 39 -2.72 -9.24 6.70
CA THR A 39 -1.36 -8.71 6.86
C THR A 39 -0.61 -9.53 7.91
N ASP A 40 0.67 -9.80 7.68
CA ASP A 40 1.59 -10.36 8.66
C ASP A 40 2.32 -9.27 9.48
N ASN A 41 2.13 -7.99 9.12
CA ASN A 41 2.69 -6.84 9.80
C ASN A 41 1.77 -6.33 10.93
N THR A 42 2.23 -6.47 12.17
CA THR A 42 1.46 -6.04 13.36
C THR A 42 1.25 -4.53 13.42
N GLY A 43 2.21 -3.74 12.93
CA GLY A 43 2.08 -2.28 12.85
C GLY A 43 0.92 -1.86 11.96
N VAL A 44 0.74 -2.57 10.84
CA VAL A 44 -0.37 -2.37 9.90
C VAL A 44 -1.67 -2.87 10.49
N GLN A 45 -1.66 -4.08 11.07
CA GLN A 45 -2.82 -4.68 11.72
C GLN A 45 -3.46 -3.70 12.71
N PHE A 46 -2.67 -3.07 13.57
CA PHE A 46 -3.21 -2.14 14.58
C PHE A 46 -3.26 -0.69 14.11
N GLY A 47 -2.41 -0.28 13.18
CA GLY A 47 -2.28 1.12 12.76
C GLY A 47 -3.43 1.60 11.87
N VAL A 48 -3.85 0.78 10.91
CA VAL A 48 -4.95 1.09 9.99
C VAL A 48 -6.26 1.39 10.74
N PRO A 49 -6.76 0.53 11.65
CA PRO A 49 -7.99 0.81 12.38
C PRO A 49 -7.85 1.98 13.36
N ARG A 50 -6.63 2.28 13.82
CA ARG A 50 -6.36 3.43 14.71
C ARG A 50 -6.18 4.75 13.98
N GLY A 51 -6.08 4.73 12.65
CA GLY A 51 -5.82 5.93 11.84
C GLY A 51 -4.38 6.45 11.92
N ARG A 52 -3.44 5.73 12.55
CA ARG A 52 -2.06 6.21 12.73
C ARG A 52 -1.04 5.09 12.96
N MET A 53 0.20 5.34 12.57
CA MET A 53 1.38 4.54 12.90
C MET A 53 2.49 5.41 13.48
N ARG A 54 3.55 4.78 13.99
CA ARG A 54 4.76 5.51 14.43
C ARG A 54 5.42 6.25 13.25
N ASN A 55 5.30 5.68 12.05
CA ASN A 55 5.79 6.26 10.83
C ASN A 55 4.80 7.31 10.28
N ALA A 56 5.28 8.54 10.06
CA ALA A 56 4.47 9.65 9.57
C ALA A 56 4.01 9.44 8.12
N ALA A 57 4.90 8.97 7.22
CA ALA A 57 4.55 8.68 5.84
C ALA A 57 3.48 7.56 5.76
N ALA A 58 3.61 6.52 6.58
CA ALA A 58 2.59 5.46 6.68
C ALA A 58 1.26 6.00 7.22
N THR A 59 1.29 6.97 8.15
CA THR A 59 0.08 7.63 8.66
C THR A 59 -0.62 8.43 7.56
N THR A 60 0.11 9.18 6.74
CA THR A 60 -0.47 9.87 5.57
C THR A 60 -1.15 8.89 4.61
N VAL A 61 -0.58 7.70 4.40
CA VAL A 61 -1.23 6.67 3.59
C VAL A 61 -2.52 6.17 4.25
N ILE A 62 -2.54 5.94 5.57
CA ILE A 62 -3.74 5.53 6.30
C ILE A 62 -4.85 6.59 6.19
N GLU A 63 -4.52 7.88 6.28
CA GLU A 63 -5.48 8.96 6.10
C GLU A 63 -6.14 8.89 4.71
N ARG A 64 -5.36 8.57 3.66
CA ARG A 64 -5.90 8.35 2.31
C ARG A 64 -6.78 7.11 2.21
N ILE A 65 -6.41 6.01 2.89
CA ILE A 65 -7.25 4.81 2.99
C ILE A 65 -8.59 5.16 3.64
N HIS A 66 -8.59 5.93 4.72
CA HIS A 66 -9.82 6.38 5.38
C HIS A 66 -10.65 7.32 4.50
N ALA A 67 -10.01 8.21 3.73
CA ALA A 67 -10.70 9.03 2.76
C ALA A 67 -11.37 8.19 1.65
N LEU A 68 -10.72 7.13 1.17
CA LEU A 68 -11.29 6.18 0.21
C LEU A 68 -12.48 5.42 0.81
N GLN A 69 -12.40 5.00 2.07
CA GLN A 69 -13.52 4.38 2.79
C GLN A 69 -14.77 5.26 2.77
N VAL A 70 -14.63 6.53 3.17
CA VAL A 70 -15.74 7.48 3.20
C VAL A 70 -16.27 7.74 1.79
N LYS A 71 -15.38 8.00 0.83
CA LYS A 71 -15.74 8.33 -0.56
C LYS A 71 -16.52 7.22 -1.26
N HIS A 72 -16.19 5.96 -0.98
CA HIS A 72 -16.72 4.80 -1.69
C HIS A 72 -17.70 3.96 -0.87
N ASP A 73 -18.04 4.42 0.34
CA ASP A 73 -18.87 3.69 1.30
C ASP A 73 -18.33 2.26 1.53
N ILE A 74 -17.05 2.15 1.87
CA ILE A 74 -16.44 0.84 2.15
C ILE A 74 -15.78 0.85 3.53
N LEU A 75 -15.73 -0.33 4.15
CA LEU A 75 -15.10 -0.53 5.44
C LEU A 75 -13.89 -1.46 5.30
N VAL A 76 -12.71 -1.03 5.71
CA VAL A 76 -11.50 -1.86 5.69
C VAL A 76 -11.22 -2.37 7.10
N HIS A 77 -11.20 -3.71 7.23
CA HIS A 77 -10.74 -4.40 8.42
C HIS A 77 -9.38 -5.02 8.14
N THR A 78 -8.48 -4.96 9.13
CA THR A 78 -7.20 -5.67 9.08
C THR A 78 -7.27 -6.94 9.91
N LYS A 79 -6.76 -8.04 9.37
CA LYS A 79 -6.66 -9.33 10.07
C LYS A 79 -5.26 -9.89 9.94
N ARG A 80 -4.73 -10.43 11.03
CA ARG A 80 -3.41 -11.06 11.02
C ARG A 80 -3.43 -12.37 10.25
N VAL A 81 -2.40 -12.60 9.45
CA VAL A 81 -2.04 -13.89 8.85
C VAL A 81 -0.58 -14.21 9.20
N THR A 82 -0.17 -15.48 9.12
CA THR A 82 1.26 -15.82 9.23
C THR A 82 1.96 -15.50 7.91
N SER A 83 3.25 -15.21 7.94
CA SER A 83 3.99 -14.91 6.71
C SER A 83 3.99 -16.10 5.72
N ALA A 84 4.05 -17.33 6.25
CA ALA A 84 3.98 -18.55 5.46
C ALA A 84 2.62 -18.75 4.75
N ASP A 85 1.55 -18.22 5.35
CA ASP A 85 0.19 -18.30 4.80
C ASP A 85 -0.21 -17.02 4.04
N ASN A 86 0.69 -16.04 3.91
CA ASN A 86 0.40 -14.78 3.24
C ASN A 86 0.64 -14.91 1.73
N PRO A 87 -0.40 -14.99 0.88
CA PRO A 87 -0.22 -15.12 -0.56
C PRO A 87 0.48 -13.91 -1.19
N ALA A 88 0.53 -12.77 -0.49
CA ALA A 88 1.22 -11.57 -0.94
C ALA A 88 2.74 -11.58 -0.68
N ASP A 89 3.29 -12.54 0.10
CA ASP A 89 4.72 -12.55 0.42
C ASP A 89 5.58 -12.76 -0.84
N GLU A 90 5.29 -13.79 -1.63
CA GLU A 90 6.00 -14.09 -2.89
C GLU A 90 5.91 -12.94 -3.92
N PRO A 91 4.70 -12.41 -4.25
CA PRO A 91 4.58 -11.23 -5.11
C PRO A 91 5.36 -10.01 -4.61
N SER A 92 5.39 -9.76 -3.28
CA SER A 92 6.14 -8.64 -2.70
C SER A 92 7.65 -8.77 -2.88
N ARG A 93 8.15 -9.99 -3.12
CA ARG A 93 9.55 -10.31 -3.42
C ARG A 93 9.87 -10.30 -4.92
N GLY A 94 8.88 -9.96 -5.76
CA GLY A 94 9.03 -9.92 -7.21
C GLY A 94 8.78 -11.27 -7.89
N VAL A 95 8.25 -12.26 -7.18
CA VAL A 95 7.85 -13.53 -7.77
C VAL A 95 6.47 -13.36 -8.41
N ILE A 96 6.46 -13.34 -9.75
CA ILE A 96 5.24 -13.13 -10.53
C ILE A 96 4.36 -14.39 -10.44
N GLN A 97 3.16 -14.23 -9.89
CA GLN A 97 2.13 -15.26 -9.87
C GLN A 97 1.08 -14.97 -10.94
N GLN A 98 0.60 -16.00 -11.63
CA GLN A 98 -0.49 -15.90 -12.61
C GLN A 98 -1.83 -16.35 -12.00
N PRO A 99 -2.96 -15.73 -12.39
CA PRO A 99 -3.08 -14.63 -13.35
C PRO A 99 -2.61 -13.29 -12.77
N LEU A 100 -2.09 -12.41 -13.63
CA LEU A 100 -1.79 -11.03 -13.23
C LEU A 100 -3.09 -10.28 -12.91
N LEU A 101 -3.01 -9.37 -11.95
CA LEU A 101 -4.09 -8.43 -11.70
C LEU A 101 -4.26 -7.48 -12.91
N PRO A 102 -5.51 -7.13 -13.28
CA PRO A 102 -5.76 -6.12 -14.29
C PRO A 102 -5.01 -4.81 -14.03
N SER A 103 -4.51 -4.17 -15.09
CA SER A 103 -3.91 -2.85 -14.94
C SER A 103 -4.96 -1.81 -14.53
N ILE A 104 -4.62 -0.97 -13.56
CA ILE A 104 -5.43 0.18 -13.17
C ILE A 104 -4.64 1.47 -13.37
N VAL A 105 -5.34 2.57 -13.61
CA VAL A 105 -4.71 3.89 -13.58
C VAL A 105 -4.55 4.30 -12.12
N LEU A 106 -3.31 4.42 -11.67
CA LEU A 106 -3.02 4.88 -10.33
C LEU A 106 -3.18 6.41 -10.23
N PRO A 107 -3.76 6.93 -9.14
CA PRO A 107 -3.71 8.36 -8.84
C PRO A 107 -2.26 8.86 -8.80
N GLU A 108 -2.04 10.12 -9.23
CA GLU A 108 -0.70 10.72 -9.32
C GLU A 108 0.09 10.61 -8.02
N HIS A 109 -0.57 10.84 -6.87
CA HIS A 109 0.05 10.76 -5.55
C HIS A 109 0.48 9.34 -5.15
N VAL A 110 -0.10 8.30 -5.73
CA VAL A 110 0.34 6.90 -5.51
C VAL A 110 1.46 6.56 -6.47
N ALA A 111 1.33 6.99 -7.74
CA ALA A 111 2.33 6.74 -8.78
C ALA A 111 3.69 7.38 -8.43
N SER A 112 3.69 8.61 -7.89
CA SER A 112 4.91 9.30 -7.47
C SER A 112 5.64 8.57 -6.34
N GLU A 113 4.90 7.91 -5.45
CA GLU A 113 5.46 7.15 -4.33
C GLU A 113 6.12 5.84 -4.77
N LEU A 114 5.64 5.24 -5.87
CA LEU A 114 6.21 4.03 -6.47
C LEU A 114 7.45 4.31 -7.33
N CYS A 115 7.45 5.42 -8.07
CA CYS A 115 8.56 5.76 -8.98
C CYS A 115 9.82 6.27 -8.26
N GLY A 116 9.72 6.69 -6.99
CA GLY A 116 10.81 7.32 -6.24
C GLY A 116 11.29 8.64 -6.88
N PRO A 117 12.17 9.40 -6.21
CA PRO A 117 12.82 10.52 -6.86
C PRO A 117 13.65 9.98 -8.04
N GLN A 118 13.38 10.49 -9.25
CA GLN A 118 14.24 10.24 -10.39
C GLN A 118 15.67 10.64 -9.97
N SER A 119 16.58 9.66 -9.98
CA SER A 119 18.00 9.94 -9.80
C SER A 119 18.38 10.93 -10.89
N THR A 120 18.55 12.21 -10.53
CA THR A 120 19.21 13.17 -11.41
C THR A 120 20.61 12.62 -11.63
N ALA A 121 20.80 11.95 -12.75
CA ALA A 121 22.11 11.54 -13.21
C ALA A 121 22.93 12.84 -13.28
N ARG A 122 23.92 12.97 -12.39
CA ARG A 122 24.96 13.99 -12.52
C ARG A 122 25.54 13.82 -13.92
N SER A 123 25.30 14.77 -14.80
CA SER A 123 26.15 15.01 -15.95
C SER A 123 27.50 15.46 -15.43
N SER A 124 28.40 14.51 -15.17
CA SER A 124 29.83 14.78 -15.20
C SER A 124 30.22 15.02 -16.66
N GLY A 125 29.98 16.25 -17.12
CA GLY A 125 30.63 16.80 -18.30
C GLY A 125 32.11 16.98 -18.00
N ARG A 126 32.92 16.55 -18.97
CA ARG A 126 34.39 16.56 -18.97
C ARG A 126 34.97 17.96 -18.83
#